data_AF-A0A2E8K1K4-F1
#
_entry.id   AF-A0A2E8K1K4-F1
#
_cell.length_a   1.000
_cell.length_b   1.000
_cell.length_c   1.000
_cell.angle_alpha   90.00
_cell.angle_beta   90.00
_cell.angle_gamma   90.00
#
_symmetry.space_group_name_H-M   'P 1'
#
loop_
_entity.id
_entity.type
_entity.pdbx_description
1 polymer ?
#
loop_
_entity_poly.entity_id
_entity_poly.type
_entity_poly.pdbx_seq_one_letter_code
_entity_poly.pdbx_strand_id
1 'polypeptide(L)'
;MSRPRSQDLLSSVTSPIGLAAAAMRVSLIVVVLGGGIIGGLAWWTLNREATLRAEISALETRMATEIATREATIERLGRDRRVARIEVLDRQEGPPGEDPTTLLRFIELDDEGRELGRQDMNLRGEIVHVDAWTARFPSETVGSGEDPLRDRTLVLLRRIYTDAMPPRAGVPLDTPGGVPDGYTAGEPARFEQAIWKRFWRLASDPEAAREAGIRVAQGEAVYKPMQPGEVYELRVEALGGMTLVPLGGRADATEAGR
;
A
#
# COMPACT_ATOMS: atom_id res chain seq x y z
N MET A 1 -124.94 -10.21 22.01
CA MET A 1 -124.20 -9.80 20.80
C MET A 1 -122.80 -9.42 21.24
N SER A 2 -121.66 -9.89 20.72
CA SER A 2 -121.27 -10.91 19.75
C SER A 2 -119.77 -11.18 20.00
N ARG A 3 -119.31 -12.44 19.93
CA ARG A 3 -117.88 -12.82 19.74
C ARG A 3 -117.44 -12.44 18.31
N PRO A 4 -116.13 -12.29 17.90
CA PRO A 4 -115.01 -13.27 18.01
C PRO A 4 -113.56 -12.67 18.13
N ARG A 5 -112.50 -13.42 18.53
CA ARG A 5 -111.46 -14.17 17.72
C ARG A 5 -110.71 -13.24 16.72
N SER A 6 -109.38 -13.15 16.58
CA SER A 6 -108.31 -14.18 16.47
C SER A 6 -106.90 -13.52 16.39
N GLN A 7 -105.86 -14.30 16.75
CA GLN A 7 -104.46 -14.42 16.25
C GLN A 7 -103.78 -13.35 15.35
N ASP A 8 -102.51 -13.03 15.67
CA ASP A 8 -101.30 -13.18 14.80
C ASP A 8 -100.04 -12.62 15.51
N LEU A 9 -99.03 -13.44 15.81
CA LEU A 9 -97.82 -13.80 15.03
C LEU A 9 -96.70 -12.74 15.02
N LEU A 10 -95.58 -13.14 15.66
CA LEU A 10 -94.17 -12.86 15.35
C LEU A 10 -93.77 -11.43 14.94
N SER A 11 -93.06 -10.74 15.84
CA SER A 11 -91.90 -9.96 15.44
C SER A 11 -90.82 -10.02 16.52
N SER A 12 -89.71 -10.68 16.20
CA SER A 12 -88.47 -10.62 16.97
C SER A 12 -87.89 -9.21 16.82
N VAL A 13 -88.13 -8.36 17.82
CA VAL A 13 -87.53 -7.04 17.90
C VAL A 13 -86.04 -7.20 18.21
N THR A 14 -85.19 -7.06 17.19
CA THR A 14 -83.77 -6.75 17.39
C THR A 14 -83.67 -5.38 18.04
N SER A 15 -83.35 -5.38 19.33
CA SER A 15 -83.33 -4.18 20.16
C SER A 15 -82.22 -3.22 19.68
N PRO A 16 -82.50 -1.92 19.51
CA PRO A 16 -81.54 -0.92 19.01
C PRO A 16 -80.27 -0.75 19.87
N ILE A 17 -80.31 -1.27 21.11
CA ILE A 17 -79.20 -1.30 22.06
C ILE A 17 -78.06 -2.22 21.57
N GLY A 18 -78.38 -3.30 20.84
CA GLY A 18 -77.39 -4.26 20.34
C GLY A 18 -76.50 -3.71 19.21
N LEU A 19 -77.07 -2.88 18.33
CA LEU A 19 -76.35 -2.27 17.20
C LEU A 19 -75.39 -1.16 17.66
N ALA A 20 -75.79 -0.34 18.63
CA ALA A 20 -74.94 0.72 19.18
C ALA A 20 -73.71 0.14 19.92
N ALA A 21 -73.91 -0.92 20.71
CA ALA A 21 -72.82 -1.61 21.40
C ALA A 21 -71.86 -2.31 20.42
N ALA A 22 -72.38 -2.87 19.32
CA ALA A 22 -71.57 -3.47 18.28
C ALA A 22 -70.73 -2.42 17.52
N ALA A 23 -71.32 -1.28 17.15
CA ALA A 23 -70.62 -0.20 16.48
C ALA A 23 -69.47 0.36 17.34
N MET A 24 -69.70 0.56 18.64
CA MET A 24 -68.67 1.06 19.57
C MET A 24 -67.50 0.08 19.72
N ARG A 25 -67.77 -1.25 19.73
CA ARG A 25 -66.71 -2.28 19.77
C ARG A 25 -65.88 -2.32 18.49
N VAL A 26 -66.52 -2.17 17.33
CA VAL A 26 -65.81 -2.13 16.03
C VAL A 26 -64.91 -0.90 15.94
N SER A 27 -65.38 0.28 16.37
CA SER A 27 -64.56 1.50 16.40
C SER A 27 -63.33 1.37 17.32
N LEU A 28 -63.49 0.75 18.49
CA LEU A 28 -62.37 0.52 19.41
C LEU A 28 -61.32 -0.41 18.79
N ILE A 29 -61.76 -1.48 18.11
CA ILE A 29 -60.87 -2.42 17.42
C ILE A 29 -60.10 -1.72 16.30
N VAL A 30 -60.76 -0.87 15.49
CA VAL A 30 -60.11 -0.13 14.40
C VAL A 30 -59.07 0.85 14.94
N VAL A 31 -59.35 1.54 16.06
CA VAL A 31 -58.39 2.46 16.69
C VAL A 31 -57.18 1.71 17.24
N VAL A 32 -57.40 0.56 17.91
CA VAL A 32 -56.31 -0.27 18.45
C VAL A 32 -55.46 -0.87 17.33
N LEU A 33 -56.08 -1.39 16.27
CA LEU A 33 -55.38 -1.93 15.11
C LEU A 33 -54.62 -0.83 14.35
N GLY A 34 -55.23 0.33 14.13
CA GLY A 34 -54.60 1.48 13.49
C GLY A 34 -53.41 2.01 14.28
N GLY A 35 -53.56 2.17 15.61
CA GLY A 35 -52.46 2.55 16.51
C GLY A 35 -51.33 1.53 16.54
N GLY A 36 -51.66 0.23 16.52
CA GLY A 36 -50.68 -0.85 16.45
C GLY A 36 -49.89 -0.87 15.14
N ILE A 37 -50.55 -0.61 14.00
CA ILE A 37 -49.90 -0.54 12.68
C ILE A 37 -48.98 0.69 12.60
N ILE A 38 -49.46 1.87 13.03
CA ILE A 38 -48.67 3.10 13.01
C ILE A 38 -47.48 2.98 13.98
N GLY A 39 -47.71 2.48 15.19
CA GLY A 39 -46.65 2.24 16.17
C GLY A 39 -45.64 1.21 15.69
N GLY A 40 -46.10 0.12 15.06
CA GLY A 40 -45.24 -0.91 14.47
C GLY A 40 -44.40 -0.41 13.30
N LEU A 41 -44.98 0.42 12.42
CA LEU A 41 -44.25 1.07 11.31
C LEU A 41 -43.22 2.06 11.84
N ALA A 42 -43.59 2.93 12.77
CA ALA A 42 -42.66 3.89 13.39
C ALA A 42 -41.52 3.18 14.13
N TRP A 43 -41.83 2.11 14.87
CA TRP A 43 -40.82 1.28 15.54
C TRP A 43 -39.88 0.60 14.53
N TRP A 44 -40.44 0.05 13.44
CA TRP A 44 -39.66 -0.58 12.38
C TRP A 44 -38.73 0.40 11.66
N THR A 45 -39.21 1.60 11.31
CA THR A 45 -38.38 2.61 10.64
C THR A 45 -37.25 3.11 11.55
N LEU A 46 -37.56 3.39 12.82
CA LEU A 46 -36.56 3.84 13.80
C LEU A 46 -35.50 2.76 14.08
N ASN A 47 -35.93 1.50 14.19
CA ASN A 47 -35.00 0.41 14.47
C ASN A 47 -34.09 0.09 13.26
N ARG A 48 -34.60 0.24 12.04
CA ARG A 48 -33.78 0.07 10.82
C ARG A 48 -32.66 1.11 10.71
N GLU A 49 -32.97 2.36 11.01
CA GLU A 49 -31.98 3.43 10.98
C GLU A 49 -30.86 3.21 12.00
N ALA A 50 -31.21 2.76 13.20
CA ALA A 50 -30.22 2.46 14.24
C ALA A 50 -29.25 1.34 13.81
N THR A 51 -29.77 0.26 13.20
CA THR A 51 -28.93 -0.84 12.70
C THR A 51 -28.03 -0.40 11.54
N LEU A 52 -28.54 0.38 10.60
CA LEU A 52 -27.77 0.87 9.45
C LEU A 52 -26.65 1.82 9.88
N ARG A 53 -26.93 2.72 10.83
CA ARG A 53 -25.90 3.63 11.38
C ARG A 53 -24.81 2.88 12.12
N ALA A 54 -25.17 1.84 12.88
CA ALA A 54 -24.20 0.99 13.55
C ALA A 54 -23.28 0.27 12.53
N GLU A 55 -23.86 -0.27 11.46
CA GLU A 55 -23.10 -0.92 10.38
C GLU A 55 -22.18 0.06 9.64
N ILE A 56 -22.67 1.25 9.31
CA ILE A 56 -21.85 2.32 8.68
C ILE A 56 -20.70 2.73 9.60
N SER A 57 -20.96 2.99 10.89
CA SER A 57 -19.90 3.40 11.82
C SER A 57 -18.87 2.30 12.05
N ALA A 58 -19.29 1.03 12.07
CA ALA A 58 -18.39 -0.10 12.17
C ALA A 58 -17.54 -0.28 10.90
N LEU A 59 -18.13 -0.07 9.72
CA LEU A 59 -17.43 -0.06 8.44
C LEU A 59 -16.43 1.10 8.37
N GLU A 60 -16.83 2.30 8.75
CA GLU A 60 -15.96 3.49 8.81
C GLU A 60 -14.78 3.26 9.77
N THR A 61 -15.04 2.69 10.95
CA THR A 61 -13.97 2.38 11.92
C THR A 61 -13.01 1.32 11.37
N ARG A 62 -13.54 0.30 10.70
CA ARG A 62 -12.72 -0.75 10.06
C ARG A 62 -11.87 -0.18 8.92
N MET A 63 -12.44 0.69 8.09
CA MET A 63 -11.72 1.36 7.01
C MET A 63 -10.66 2.31 7.58
N ALA A 64 -11.00 3.10 8.60
CA ALA A 64 -10.06 4.02 9.25
C ALA A 64 -8.89 3.29 9.93
N THR A 65 -9.16 2.15 10.58
CA THR A 65 -8.09 1.33 11.17
C THR A 65 -7.23 0.64 10.12
N GLU A 66 -7.82 0.19 9.01
CA GLU A 66 -7.08 -0.37 7.89
C GLU A 66 -6.21 0.68 7.20
N ILE A 67 -6.74 1.89 6.99
CA ILE A 67 -6.00 3.05 6.49
C ILE A 67 -4.88 3.40 7.45
N ALA A 68 -5.16 3.64 8.74
CA ALA A 68 -4.13 3.96 9.74
C ALA A 68 -3.03 2.89 9.86
N THR A 69 -3.38 1.61 9.70
CA THR A 69 -2.40 0.51 9.70
C THR A 69 -1.52 0.53 8.45
N ARG A 70 -2.12 0.77 7.27
CA ARG A 70 -1.37 0.97 6.02
C ARG A 70 -0.50 2.21 6.10
N GLU A 71 -1.01 3.26 6.72
CA GLU A 71 -0.34 4.54 6.87
C GLU A 71 0.88 4.45 7.78
N ALA A 72 0.76 3.85 8.97
CA ALA A 72 1.89 3.62 9.88
C ALA A 72 2.92 2.65 9.28
N THR A 73 2.44 1.66 8.52
CA THR A 73 3.27 0.73 7.75
C THR A 73 4.12 1.48 6.74
N ILE A 74 3.49 2.34 5.95
CA ILE A 74 4.13 3.20 4.97
C ILE A 74 5.09 4.20 5.65
N GLU A 75 4.69 4.80 6.77
CA GLU A 75 5.51 5.79 7.49
C GLU A 75 6.85 5.18 7.87
N ARG A 76 6.84 3.93 8.36
CA ARG A 76 8.03 3.12 8.66
C ARG A 76 8.84 2.74 7.41
N LEU A 77 8.20 2.55 6.25
CA LEU A 77 8.89 2.19 4.99
C LEU A 77 9.69 3.31 4.35
N GLY A 78 9.39 4.56 4.68
CA GLY A 78 10.04 5.71 4.06
C GLY A 78 10.63 6.69 5.03
N ARG A 79 11.15 6.16 6.15
CA ARG A 79 12.34 6.81 6.68
C ARG A 79 13.52 6.50 5.77
N ASP A 80 13.66 5.28 5.24
CA ASP A 80 14.95 4.95 4.62
C ASP A 80 15.17 5.25 3.13
N ARG A 81 16.00 6.25 2.87
CA ARG A 81 16.73 6.37 1.60
C ARG A 81 17.66 5.17 1.57
N ARG A 82 17.36 4.13 0.79
CA ARG A 82 18.31 3.02 0.67
C ARG A 82 19.61 3.54 0.08
N VAL A 83 20.63 3.62 0.93
CA VAL A 83 21.98 4.05 0.58
C VAL A 83 22.83 2.81 0.43
N ALA A 84 23.66 2.78 -0.61
CA ALA A 84 24.71 1.79 -0.70
C ALA A 84 26.05 2.49 -0.91
N ARG A 85 27.12 1.90 -0.39
CA ARG A 85 28.49 2.33 -0.67
C ARG A 85 29.15 1.32 -1.59
N ILE A 86 29.80 1.83 -2.62
CA ILE A 86 30.59 1.06 -3.57
C ILE A 86 32.03 1.49 -3.40
N GLU A 87 32.88 0.55 -2.98
CA GLU A 87 34.31 0.75 -2.81
C GLU A 87 35.05 0.01 -3.92
N VAL A 88 35.85 0.74 -4.69
CA VAL A 88 36.74 0.14 -5.69
C VAL A 88 38.06 -0.17 -5.01
N LEU A 89 38.27 -1.43 -4.65
CA LEU A 89 39.37 -1.84 -3.79
C LEU A 89 40.69 -1.99 -4.55
N ASP A 90 40.66 -2.74 -5.65
CA ASP A 90 41.85 -3.06 -6.44
C ASP A 90 41.47 -3.28 -7.91
N ARG A 91 42.43 -3.07 -8.82
CA ARG A 91 42.28 -3.36 -10.24
C ARG A 91 43.55 -4.00 -10.78
N GLN A 92 43.36 -5.16 -11.42
CA GLN A 92 44.40 -5.89 -12.12
C GLN A 92 44.21 -5.72 -13.63
N GLU A 93 45.24 -5.21 -14.29
CA GLU A 93 45.25 -5.15 -15.76
C GLU A 93 45.27 -6.57 -16.34
N GLY A 94 44.45 -6.78 -17.38
CA GLY A 94 44.49 -7.99 -18.17
C GLY A 94 45.68 -8.01 -19.14
N PRO A 95 45.93 -9.13 -19.83
CA PRO A 95 46.82 -9.16 -20.98
C PRO A 95 46.44 -8.09 -22.03
N PRO A 96 47.36 -7.69 -22.93
CA PRO A 96 47.06 -6.72 -23.98
C PRO A 96 45.82 -7.14 -24.80
N GLY A 97 44.78 -6.30 -24.78
CA GLY A 97 43.51 -6.55 -25.48
C GLY A 97 42.43 -7.21 -24.63
N GLU A 98 42.68 -7.48 -23.34
CA GLU A 98 41.67 -7.92 -22.37
C GLU A 98 41.30 -6.80 -21.41
N ASP A 99 40.02 -6.73 -21.03
CA ASP A 99 39.54 -5.78 -20.05
C ASP A 99 40.14 -6.06 -18.65
N PRO A 100 40.41 -5.01 -17.85
CA PRO A 100 40.92 -5.19 -16.50
C PRO A 100 39.89 -5.90 -15.61
N THR A 101 40.38 -6.57 -14.57
CA THR A 101 39.54 -7.16 -13.53
C THR A 101 39.63 -6.29 -12.28
N THR A 102 38.49 -5.83 -11.79
CA THR A 102 38.38 -4.93 -10.64
C THR A 102 37.71 -5.65 -9.47
N LEU A 103 38.33 -5.60 -8.30
CA LEU A 103 37.73 -6.01 -7.04
C LEU A 103 36.89 -4.85 -6.48
N LEU A 104 35.57 -5.05 -6.45
CA LEU A 104 34.60 -4.09 -5.96
C LEU A 104 33.93 -4.63 -4.71
N ARG A 105 33.73 -3.77 -3.71
CA ARG A 105 32.94 -4.07 -2.52
C ARG A 105 31.66 -3.25 -2.54
N PHE A 106 30.54 -3.94 -2.48
CA PHE A 106 29.22 -3.35 -2.30
C PHE A 106 28.81 -3.47 -0.83
N ILE A 107 28.38 -2.37 -0.23
CA ILE A 107 27.96 -2.30 1.16
C ILE A 107 26.57 -1.66 1.19
N GLU A 108 25.61 -2.38 1.71
CA GLU A 108 24.27 -1.84 1.95
C GLU A 108 24.23 -1.13 3.29
N LEU A 109 23.68 0.08 3.32
CA LEU A 109 23.57 0.92 4.51
C LEU A 109 22.10 1.15 4.87
N ASP A 110 21.81 1.24 6.17
CA ASP A 110 20.56 1.80 6.68
C ASP A 110 20.61 3.33 6.72
N ASP A 111 19.53 3.95 7.17
CA ASP A 111 19.43 5.41 7.31
C ASP A 111 20.41 6.06 8.25
N GLU A 112 20.85 5.33 9.26
CA GLU A 112 21.86 5.82 10.18
C GLU A 112 23.28 5.62 9.63
N GLY A 113 23.40 5.11 8.40
CA GLY A 113 24.67 4.82 7.74
C GLY A 113 25.35 3.55 8.28
N ARG A 114 24.62 2.70 9.00
CA ARG A 114 25.15 1.43 9.52
C ARG A 114 25.06 0.37 8.44
N GLU A 115 26.06 -0.50 8.41
CA GLU A 115 26.13 -1.56 7.41
C GLU A 115 25.12 -2.68 7.71
N LEU A 116 24.20 -2.90 6.76
CA LEU A 116 23.24 -4.00 6.78
C LEU A 116 23.84 -5.27 6.18
N GLY A 117 24.68 -5.12 5.16
CA GLY A 117 25.30 -6.23 4.45
C GLY A 117 26.48 -5.76 3.61
N ARG A 118 27.37 -6.69 3.28
CA ARG A 118 28.51 -6.44 2.41
C ARG A 118 28.79 -7.61 1.50
N GLN A 119 29.18 -7.32 0.26
CA GLN A 119 29.52 -8.32 -0.75
C GLN A 119 30.69 -7.83 -1.60
N ASP A 120 31.73 -8.66 -1.68
CA ASP A 120 32.88 -8.43 -2.55
C ASP A 120 32.67 -9.18 -3.87
N MET A 121 33.01 -8.54 -4.99
CA MET A 121 32.86 -9.09 -6.33
C MET A 121 34.03 -8.71 -7.24
N ASN A 122 34.55 -9.68 -7.98
CA ASN A 122 35.53 -9.45 -9.02
C ASN A 122 34.81 -9.29 -10.36
N LEU A 123 34.87 -8.08 -10.91
CA LEU A 123 34.17 -7.70 -12.13
C LEU A 123 35.19 -7.36 -13.22
N ARG A 124 35.03 -7.94 -14.40
CA ARG A 124 35.77 -7.54 -15.59
C ARG A 124 35.16 -6.26 -16.18
N GLY A 125 35.97 -5.32 -16.65
CA GLY A 125 35.52 -4.08 -17.27
C GLY A 125 35.99 -2.83 -16.54
N GLU A 126 35.65 -1.67 -17.09
CA GLU A 126 36.11 -0.37 -16.58
C GLU A 126 34.99 0.44 -15.92
N ILE A 127 33.75 0.20 -16.33
CA ILE A 127 32.58 0.99 -15.92
C ILE A 127 31.61 0.08 -15.16
N VAL A 128 31.37 0.39 -13.88
CA VAL A 128 30.32 -0.27 -13.11
C VAL A 128 28.96 0.35 -13.42
N HIS A 129 27.95 -0.49 -13.55
CA HIS A 129 26.55 -0.12 -13.67
C HIS A 129 25.77 -0.74 -12.51
N VAL A 130 24.91 0.06 -11.90
CA VAL A 130 23.96 -0.39 -10.86
C VAL A 130 22.55 -0.24 -11.43
N ASP A 131 21.82 -1.34 -11.57
CA ASP A 131 20.43 -1.40 -12.09
C ASP A 131 19.45 -1.55 -10.93
N ALA A 132 18.39 -0.76 -10.99
CA ALA A 132 17.30 -0.80 -10.04
C ALA A 132 15.93 -0.60 -10.68
N TRP A 133 14.91 -1.03 -9.95
CA TRP A 133 13.53 -0.61 -10.18
C TRP A 133 13.17 0.50 -9.20
N THR A 134 12.59 1.57 -9.72
CA THR A 134 12.12 2.70 -8.92
C THR A 134 10.60 2.84 -9.06
N ALA A 135 9.91 3.09 -7.95
CA ALA A 135 8.51 3.45 -7.92
C ALA A 135 8.37 4.76 -7.12
N ARG A 136 8.06 5.85 -7.82
CA ARG A 136 7.95 7.20 -7.28
C ARG A 136 6.50 7.56 -7.04
N PHE A 137 6.23 8.10 -5.87
CA PHE A 137 4.92 8.57 -5.47
C PHE A 137 4.80 10.08 -5.78
N PRO A 138 3.57 10.60 -5.97
CA PRO A 138 3.37 12.01 -6.25
C PRO A 138 3.68 12.89 -5.03
N SER A 139 4.23 14.07 -5.31
CA SER A 139 4.30 15.20 -4.38
C SER A 139 3.00 15.99 -4.52
N GLU A 140 2.15 16.08 -3.49
CA GLU A 140 0.95 16.91 -3.63
C GLU A 140 1.28 18.40 -3.60
N THR A 141 0.75 19.15 -4.56
CA THR A 141 0.62 20.61 -4.46
C THR A 141 -0.61 20.91 -3.60
N VAL A 142 -0.40 21.14 -2.30
CA VAL A 142 -1.31 21.79 -1.32
C VAL A 142 -2.82 21.48 -1.53
N GLY A 143 -3.37 20.48 -0.82
CA GLY A 143 -4.84 20.44 -0.69
C GLY A 143 -5.52 19.21 -0.08
N SER A 144 -4.93 18.01 0.02
CA SER A 144 -5.73 16.84 0.44
C SER A 144 -4.93 15.75 1.16
N GLY A 145 -4.86 15.82 2.50
CA GLY A 145 -4.83 14.68 3.45
C GLY A 145 -3.64 13.70 3.47
N GLU A 146 -2.81 13.75 4.52
CA GLU A 146 -2.00 12.70 5.19
C GLU A 146 -1.59 11.36 4.48
N ASP A 147 -1.47 11.25 3.16
CA ASP A 147 -0.87 10.06 2.51
C ASP A 147 0.62 9.91 2.90
N PRO A 148 1.03 8.84 3.60
CA PRO A 148 2.39 8.72 4.08
C PRO A 148 3.39 8.24 3.02
N LEU A 149 2.95 7.92 1.78
CA LEU A 149 3.85 7.69 0.63
C LEU A 149 4.22 8.98 -0.11
N ARG A 150 3.70 10.14 0.32
CA ARG A 150 4.04 11.46 -0.23
C ARG A 150 5.54 11.68 -0.30
N ASP A 151 6.01 12.16 -1.46
CA ASP A 151 7.41 12.49 -1.68
C ASP A 151 8.38 11.31 -1.47
N ARG A 152 7.93 10.07 -1.70
CA ARG A 152 8.76 8.87 -1.53
C ARG A 152 9.10 8.19 -2.85
N THR A 153 10.24 7.51 -2.85
CA THR A 153 10.65 6.59 -3.91
C THR A 153 11.00 5.26 -3.28
N LEU A 154 10.29 4.20 -3.67
CA LEU A 154 10.70 2.84 -3.36
C LEU A 154 11.73 2.37 -4.38
N VAL A 155 12.76 1.65 -3.91
CA VAL A 155 13.86 1.17 -4.75
C VAL A 155 14.18 -0.29 -4.46
N LEU A 156 14.26 -1.07 -5.53
CA LEU A 156 14.76 -2.42 -5.53
C LEU A 156 16.06 -2.47 -6.34
N LEU A 157 17.20 -2.71 -5.67
CA LEU A 157 18.50 -2.82 -6.31
C LEU A 157 18.64 -4.20 -6.92
N ARG A 158 18.62 -4.31 -8.23
CA ARG A 158 18.51 -5.62 -8.89
C ARG A 158 19.86 -6.28 -9.06
N ARG A 159 20.83 -5.54 -9.55
CA ARG A 159 22.12 -6.10 -9.94
C ARG A 159 23.20 -5.04 -10.14
N ILE A 160 24.43 -5.51 -10.10
CA ILE A 160 25.62 -4.82 -10.59
C ILE A 160 26.17 -5.55 -11.80
N TYR A 161 26.55 -4.80 -12.83
CA TYR A 161 27.23 -5.32 -14.01
C TYR A 161 28.22 -4.30 -14.54
N THR A 162 29.00 -4.69 -15.53
CA THR A 162 29.99 -3.82 -16.17
C THR A 162 29.74 -3.66 -17.66
N ASP A 163 30.46 -2.72 -18.26
CA ASP A 163 30.54 -2.55 -19.72
C ASP A 163 31.10 -3.77 -20.48
N ALA A 164 31.84 -4.65 -19.79
CA ALA A 164 32.38 -5.88 -20.38
C ALA A 164 31.38 -7.06 -20.39
N MET A 165 30.14 -6.88 -19.91
CA MET A 165 29.16 -7.96 -19.82
C MET A 165 27.72 -7.51 -20.10
N PRO A 166 26.83 -8.38 -20.63
CA PRO A 166 25.44 -8.01 -20.81
C PRO A 166 24.74 -7.90 -19.43
N PRO A 167 23.76 -6.98 -19.25
CA PRO A 167 23.08 -6.79 -17.97
C PRO A 167 22.45 -8.07 -17.38
N ARG A 168 21.99 -8.99 -18.22
CA ARG A 168 21.42 -10.29 -17.79
C ARG A 168 22.40 -11.17 -17.02
N ALA A 169 23.71 -10.99 -17.22
CA ALA A 169 24.76 -11.75 -16.57
C ALA A 169 25.28 -11.06 -15.30
N GLY A 170 24.76 -9.87 -14.96
CA GLY A 170 25.17 -9.10 -13.79
C GLY A 170 24.98 -9.87 -12.47
N VAL A 171 25.79 -9.50 -11.48
CA VAL A 171 25.73 -10.03 -10.13
C VAL A 171 24.45 -9.50 -9.46
N PRO A 172 23.54 -10.37 -8.99
CA PRO A 172 22.33 -9.93 -8.31
C PRO A 172 22.67 -9.25 -6.99
N LEU A 173 21.96 -8.16 -6.67
CA LEU A 173 22.01 -7.51 -5.35
C LEU A 173 20.80 -7.98 -4.54
N ASP A 174 19.60 -7.59 -4.97
CA ASP A 174 18.34 -8.13 -4.45
C ASP A 174 17.71 -9.13 -5.40
N THR A 175 16.85 -9.97 -4.85
CA THR A 175 16.02 -10.88 -5.66
C THR A 175 14.62 -10.29 -5.90
N PRO A 176 14.21 -10.04 -7.16
CA PRO A 176 12.84 -9.63 -7.47
C PRO A 176 11.81 -10.65 -6.96
N GLY A 177 10.84 -10.18 -6.17
CA GLY A 177 9.81 -11.02 -5.55
C GLY A 177 10.20 -11.60 -4.18
N GLY A 178 11.45 -11.41 -3.75
CA GLY A 178 11.88 -11.56 -2.36
C GLY A 178 11.68 -10.26 -1.56
N VAL A 179 11.84 -10.35 -0.24
CA VAL A 179 12.03 -9.19 0.63
C VAL A 179 13.52 -8.85 0.58
N PRO A 180 13.93 -7.65 0.15
CA PRO A 180 15.35 -7.27 0.18
C PRO A 180 15.92 -7.34 1.61
N ASP A 181 17.21 -7.64 1.75
CA ASP A 181 17.82 -8.04 3.02
C ASP A 181 17.85 -6.94 4.11
N GLY A 182 17.41 -5.71 3.79
CA GLY A 182 17.20 -4.61 4.75
C GLY A 182 15.76 -4.48 5.30
N TYR A 183 14.78 -5.20 4.77
CA TYR A 183 13.38 -5.03 5.18
C TYR A 183 12.94 -5.98 6.28
N THR A 184 12.31 -5.43 7.32
CA THR A 184 11.73 -6.24 8.40
C THR A 184 10.49 -6.98 7.92
N ALA A 185 10.40 -8.28 8.20
CA ALA A 185 9.22 -9.09 7.94
C ALA A 185 7.95 -8.45 8.55
N GLY A 186 6.90 -8.26 7.74
CA GLY A 186 5.63 -7.65 8.17
C GLY A 186 4.76 -7.18 7.01
N GLU A 187 3.63 -6.54 7.32
CA GLU A 187 2.76 -5.85 6.33
C GLU A 187 3.53 -4.91 5.38
N PRO A 188 4.56 -4.16 5.82
CA PRO A 188 5.31 -3.29 4.93
C PRO A 188 6.04 -4.04 3.81
N ALA A 189 6.69 -5.15 4.16
CA ALA A 189 7.36 -6.02 3.19
C ALA A 189 6.36 -6.68 2.22
N ARG A 190 5.10 -6.91 2.63
CA ARG A 190 4.04 -7.45 1.75
C ARG A 190 3.57 -6.41 0.73
N PHE A 191 3.42 -5.16 1.15
CA PHE A 191 3.05 -4.06 0.27
C PHE A 191 4.08 -3.86 -0.85
N GLU A 192 5.36 -3.79 -0.50
CA GLU A 192 6.44 -3.62 -1.49
C GLU A 192 6.56 -4.82 -2.43
N GLN A 193 6.45 -6.04 -1.91
CA GLN A 193 6.39 -7.24 -2.74
C GLN A 193 5.25 -7.17 -3.76
N ALA A 194 4.09 -6.60 -3.39
CA ALA A 194 2.96 -6.46 -4.32
C ALA A 194 3.29 -5.48 -5.46
N ILE A 195 4.01 -4.40 -5.17
CA ILE A 195 4.52 -3.46 -6.17
C ILE A 195 5.50 -4.18 -7.10
N TRP A 196 6.53 -4.85 -6.55
CA TRP A 196 7.57 -5.49 -7.35
C TRP A 196 7.06 -6.66 -8.20
N LYS A 197 6.09 -7.45 -7.71
CA LYS A 197 5.44 -8.51 -8.50
C LYS A 197 4.68 -7.99 -9.71
N ARG A 198 4.17 -6.76 -9.65
CA ARG A 198 3.37 -6.12 -10.70
C ARG A 198 4.14 -5.02 -11.43
N PHE A 199 5.45 -4.91 -11.18
CA PHE A 199 6.24 -3.74 -11.56
C PHE A 199 6.06 -3.32 -13.02
N TRP A 200 6.20 -4.24 -13.98
CA TRP A 200 6.07 -3.90 -15.40
C TRP A 200 4.66 -3.46 -15.80
N ARG A 201 3.62 -3.99 -15.15
CA ARG A 201 2.26 -3.49 -15.35
C ARG A 201 2.15 -2.07 -14.84
N LEU A 202 2.63 -1.80 -13.62
CA LEU A 202 2.63 -0.46 -13.04
C LEU A 202 3.49 0.54 -13.86
N ALA A 203 4.55 0.07 -14.51
CA ALA A 203 5.40 0.90 -15.37
C ALA A 203 4.79 1.19 -16.76
N SER A 204 3.88 0.34 -17.25
CA SER A 204 3.35 0.42 -18.62
C SER A 204 1.87 0.81 -18.71
N ASP A 205 1.12 0.71 -17.61
CA ASP A 205 -0.32 1.00 -17.53
C ASP A 205 -0.54 2.18 -16.56
N PRO A 206 -0.79 3.41 -17.07
CA PRO A 206 -0.98 4.60 -16.25
C PRO A 206 -2.16 4.50 -15.28
N GLU A 207 -3.24 3.78 -15.63
CA GLU A 207 -4.38 3.62 -14.74
C GLU A 207 -4.02 2.69 -13.57
N ALA A 208 -3.35 1.56 -13.86
CA ALA A 208 -2.87 0.68 -12.79
C ALA A 208 -1.84 1.37 -11.88
N ALA A 209 -1.00 2.25 -12.41
CA ALA A 209 -0.08 3.06 -11.63
C ALA A 209 -0.83 4.03 -10.69
N ARG A 210 -1.82 4.75 -11.24
CA ARG A 210 -2.67 5.70 -10.50
C ARG A 210 -3.47 5.01 -9.39
N GLU A 211 -4.05 3.84 -9.66
CA GLU A 211 -4.75 3.01 -8.66
C GLU A 211 -3.81 2.59 -7.51
N ALA A 212 -2.52 2.40 -7.79
CA ALA A 212 -1.50 2.07 -6.81
C ALA A 212 -0.86 3.29 -6.13
N GLY A 213 -1.30 4.52 -6.44
CA GLY A 213 -0.71 5.75 -5.93
C GLY A 213 0.66 6.09 -6.54
N ILE A 214 1.10 5.39 -7.58
CA ILE A 214 2.42 5.55 -8.18
C ILE A 214 2.34 6.58 -9.32
N ARG A 215 3.21 7.59 -9.24
CA ARG A 215 3.39 8.61 -10.28
C ARG A 215 4.25 8.07 -11.43
N VAL A 216 5.36 7.41 -11.10
CA VAL A 216 6.29 6.84 -12.10
C VAL A 216 6.84 5.53 -11.57
N ALA A 217 6.75 4.46 -12.36
CA ALA A 217 7.51 3.23 -12.15
C ALA A 217 8.42 2.98 -13.36
N GLN A 218 9.72 2.77 -13.14
CA GLN A 218 10.68 2.56 -14.24
C GLN A 218 11.96 1.86 -13.80
N GLY A 219 12.63 1.23 -14.78
CA GLY A 219 14.00 0.76 -14.58
C GLY A 219 14.97 1.93 -14.68
N GLU A 220 15.94 1.99 -13.76
CA GLU A 220 17.01 2.99 -13.75
C GLU A 220 18.36 2.28 -13.65
N ALA A 221 19.35 2.82 -14.35
CA ALA A 221 20.73 2.39 -14.20
C ALA A 221 21.65 3.61 -14.12
N VAL A 222 22.55 3.60 -13.15
CA VAL A 222 23.61 4.60 -12.97
C VAL A 222 24.95 3.94 -13.12
N TYR A 223 25.94 4.70 -13.60
CA TYR A 223 27.24 4.15 -13.89
C TYR A 223 28.39 5.12 -13.58
N LYS A 224 29.54 4.54 -13.24
CA LYS A 224 30.79 5.24 -12.92
C LYS A 224 32.00 4.42 -13.36
N PRO A 225 33.14 5.07 -13.69
CA PRO A 225 34.39 4.36 -13.84
C PRO A 225 34.80 3.72 -12.50
N MET A 226 35.53 2.62 -12.55
CA MET A 226 35.99 1.91 -11.35
C MET A 226 37.47 2.18 -11.06
N GLN A 227 37.89 3.42 -10.78
CA GLN A 227 39.31 3.66 -10.49
C GLN A 227 39.67 3.18 -9.08
N PRO A 228 40.81 2.47 -8.91
CA PRO A 228 41.24 1.97 -7.60
C PRO A 228 41.29 3.07 -6.54
N GLY A 229 40.71 2.77 -5.37
CA GLY A 229 40.61 3.67 -4.24
C GLY A 229 39.43 4.64 -4.30
N GLU A 230 38.62 4.65 -5.36
CA GLU A 230 37.39 5.45 -5.39
C GLU A 230 36.28 4.84 -4.53
N VAL A 231 35.51 5.71 -3.90
CA VAL A 231 34.33 5.34 -3.12
C VAL A 231 33.14 6.13 -3.64
N TYR A 232 32.07 5.42 -3.97
CA TYR A 232 30.81 6.00 -4.44
C TYR A 232 29.69 5.72 -3.45
N GLU A 233 28.90 6.75 -3.16
CA GLU A 233 27.63 6.62 -2.46
C GLU A 233 26.49 6.58 -3.48
N LEU A 234 25.74 5.49 -3.47
CA LEU A 234 24.49 5.33 -4.19
C LEU A 234 23.38 6.02 -3.42
N ARG A 235 22.84 7.11 -3.98
CA ARG A 235 21.74 7.87 -3.41
C ARG A 235 20.51 7.76 -4.28
N VAL A 236 19.37 7.53 -3.63
CA VAL A 236 18.06 7.62 -4.25
C VAL A 236 17.39 8.91 -3.78
N GLU A 237 17.07 9.80 -4.70
CA GLU A 237 16.30 10.99 -4.39
C GLU A 237 14.81 10.74 -4.59
N ALA A 238 14.00 11.28 -3.68
CA ALA A 238 12.54 11.25 -3.74
C ALA A 238 11.96 11.69 -5.10
N LEU A 239 12.60 12.68 -5.74
CA LEU A 239 12.14 13.24 -7.01
C LEU A 239 13.19 13.15 -8.14
N GLY A 240 14.46 12.92 -7.79
CA GLY A 240 15.61 13.05 -8.71
C GLY A 240 16.16 11.74 -9.29
N GLY A 241 15.61 10.58 -8.88
CA GLY A 241 16.08 9.27 -9.34
C GLY A 241 17.34 8.81 -8.62
N MET A 242 18.04 7.84 -9.20
CA MET A 242 19.26 7.25 -8.66
C MET A 242 20.51 8.02 -9.07
N THR A 243 21.49 8.16 -8.17
CA THR A 243 22.78 8.80 -8.44
C THR A 243 23.93 8.09 -7.73
N LEU A 244 25.12 8.09 -8.35
CA LEU A 244 26.38 7.70 -7.72
C LEU A 244 27.22 8.95 -7.45
N VAL A 245 27.37 9.30 -6.18
CA VAL A 245 28.10 10.48 -5.72
C VAL A 245 29.49 10.04 -5.23
N PRO A 246 30.59 10.59 -5.76
CA PRO A 246 31.91 10.29 -5.23
C PRO A 246 32.04 10.85 -3.81
N LEU A 247 32.40 9.99 -2.86
CA LEU A 247 32.84 10.39 -1.54
C LEU A 247 34.33 10.67 -1.66
N GLY A 248 34.73 11.94 -1.56
CA GLY A 248 36.13 12.34 -1.68
C GLY A 248 37.00 11.62 -0.65
N GLY A 249 37.61 10.51 -1.05
CA GLY A 249 38.40 9.65 -0.19
C GLY A 249 39.02 8.53 -1.01
N ARG A 250 40.34 8.62 -1.21
CA ARG A 250 41.17 7.49 -1.60
C ARG A 250 41.09 6.49 -0.44
N ALA A 251 40.47 5.33 -0.66
CA ALA A 251 40.34 4.29 0.38
C ALA A 251 41.65 4.18 1.18
N ASP A 252 41.56 4.37 2.49
CA ASP A 252 42.69 4.64 3.38
C ASP A 252 43.85 3.65 3.17
N ALA A 253 44.93 4.13 2.55
CA ALA A 253 46.24 3.49 2.54
C ALA A 253 46.97 3.69 3.89
N THR A 254 46.25 3.62 5.00
CA THR A 254 46.78 3.89 6.35
C THR A 254 46.39 2.80 7.34
N GLU A 255 46.57 1.52 6.98
CA GLU A 255 46.63 0.44 7.97
C GLU A 255 47.46 -0.76 7.46
N ALA A 256 48.65 -0.50 6.93
CA ALA A 256 49.70 -1.51 6.73
C ALA A 256 51.05 -0.88 7.06
N GLY A 257 51.29 -0.69 8.36
CA GLY A 257 52.49 -0.03 8.85
C GLY A 257 52.65 -0.13 10.36
N ARG A 258 52.55 -1.35 10.91
CA ARG A 258 53.28 -1.79 12.11
C ARG A 258 53.54 -3.29 12.03
#